data_AF-A0A1V6K8U5-F1
#
_entry.id   AF-A0A1V6K8U5-F1
#
_cell.length_a   1.000
_cell.length_b   1.000
_cell.length_c   1.000
_cell.angle_alpha   90.00
_cell.angle_beta   90.00
_cell.angle_gamma   90.00
#
_symmetry.space_group_name_H-M   'P 1'
#
loop_
_entity.id
_entity.type
_entity.pdbx_description
1 polymer ?
#
loop_
_entity_poly.entity_id
_entity_poly.type
_entity_poly.pdbx_seq_one_letter_code
_entity_poly.pdbx_strand_id
1 'polypeptide(L)'
;MTGIYRYFRNRGPTMAALLIAVAMIAVVPVSGAALPVAWNATFSPEENSKFDAVAGTADGGYIALGSVLAGSGEDLLLVKTDGRGSEVWTERFPGMAAASVAETADGGYIAAGYNATAEPEQNAYQGSSLLIRTDAAGKEEWRQVLQGEKVSAVRPTADGGYVIAGWLWDPPGSANDTTAIVTKTDGSGTPTWNRTFPGAAANAGIVTADGGYIIGGTKSPFAYDIGDAFLIRLDTAGNTLWEKNYAVPVIFDVEETDEGGFVHSGNFWYGLVDAKGDEVWLRNMDGLAGYAVTLRPAGGYMIAGTDIRRGEAFAFGTDGDGAIRWNTTIPDTRVYAAESTPGGYVLAGIRHLSPASGAAWLAGLEEAAEPAPTTPGFGAIAAGAALLLLFAGRKRRG
;
A
#
# COMPACT_ATOMS: atom_id res chain seq x y z
N MET A 1 -65.06 49.46 -10.10
CA MET A 1 -63.88 48.72 -9.61
C MET A 1 -63.93 48.72 -8.09
N THR A 2 -64.53 47.66 -7.55
CA THR A 2 -64.77 47.37 -6.13
C THR A 2 -63.44 47.07 -5.40
N GLY A 3 -63.17 47.39 -4.14
CA GLY A 3 -64.03 47.74 -3.02
C GLY A 3 -63.70 46.83 -1.81
N ILE A 4 -63.09 47.42 -0.77
CA ILE A 4 -63.27 47.12 0.67
C ILE A 4 -62.50 45.93 1.30
N TYR A 5 -61.75 46.29 2.36
CA TYR A 5 -61.15 45.48 3.42
C TYR A 5 -62.14 44.59 4.19
N ARG A 6 -61.70 43.40 4.66
CA ARG A 6 -62.04 42.88 6.00
C ARG A 6 -60.96 41.94 6.55
N TYR A 7 -60.55 42.25 7.78
CA TYR A 7 -59.63 41.55 8.67
C TYR A 7 -60.16 40.17 9.10
N PHE A 8 -59.28 39.17 9.20
CA PHE A 8 -59.39 38.11 10.21
C PHE A 8 -58.03 37.88 10.88
N ARG A 9 -58.10 37.70 12.19
CA ARG A 9 -57.05 37.75 13.20
C ARG A 9 -56.53 36.34 13.51
N ASN A 10 -55.27 36.26 13.96
CA ASN A 10 -54.64 35.16 14.74
C ASN A 10 -54.37 33.85 13.96
N ARG A 11 -53.27 33.11 14.14
CA ARG A 11 -52.22 33.03 15.19
C ARG A 11 -50.89 32.71 14.50
N GLY A 12 -49.79 33.24 15.03
CA GLY A 12 -48.45 32.95 14.51
C GLY A 12 -48.06 31.48 14.73
N PRO A 13 -47.26 30.89 13.83
CA PRO A 13 -46.42 29.76 14.16
C PRO A 13 -45.07 30.28 14.66
N THR A 14 -44.79 29.91 15.90
CA THR A 14 -43.50 29.86 16.57
C THR A 14 -42.33 29.56 15.62
N MET A 15 -41.29 30.39 15.65
CA MET A 15 -39.96 30.02 15.17
C MET A 15 -39.52 28.74 15.88
N ALA A 16 -39.46 27.63 15.14
CA ALA A 16 -38.70 26.48 15.56
C ALA A 16 -37.22 26.84 15.37
N ALA A 17 -36.55 27.22 16.45
CA ALA A 17 -35.11 27.29 16.48
C ALA A 17 -34.58 25.86 16.30
N LEU A 18 -34.00 25.59 15.14
CA LEU A 18 -33.29 24.34 14.87
C LEU A 18 -32.00 24.37 15.71
N LEU A 19 -32.01 23.69 16.85
CA LEU A 19 -30.80 23.38 17.60
C LEU A 19 -29.98 22.41 16.76
N ILE A 20 -29.03 22.93 15.99
CA ILE A 20 -27.96 22.12 15.40
C ILE A 20 -27.11 21.68 16.59
N ALA A 21 -27.29 20.43 17.01
CA ALA A 21 -26.34 19.76 17.86
C ALA A 21 -25.05 19.60 17.04
N VAL A 22 -24.13 20.55 17.18
CA VAL A 22 -22.74 20.34 16.83
C VAL A 22 -22.26 19.26 17.79
N ALA A 23 -22.28 18.01 17.34
CA ALA A 23 -21.49 16.97 17.97
C ALA A 23 -20.04 17.42 17.81
N MET A 24 -19.49 18.09 18.83
CA MET A 24 -18.06 18.17 18.97
C MET A 24 -17.58 16.73 19.10
N ILE A 25 -17.06 16.19 18.00
CA ILE A 25 -16.22 15.00 18.06
C ILE A 25 -15.13 15.40 19.04
N ALA A 26 -15.17 14.80 20.23
CA ALA A 26 -14.05 14.87 21.13
C ALA A 26 -12.87 14.33 20.33
N VAL A 27 -11.94 15.19 19.95
CA VAL A 27 -10.60 14.77 19.57
C VAL A 27 -10.05 14.16 20.85
N VAL A 28 -10.26 12.86 21.00
CA VAL A 28 -9.53 12.08 21.99
C VAL A 28 -8.09 12.20 21.53
N PRO A 29 -7.19 12.83 22.30
CA PRO A 29 -5.78 12.75 21.97
C PRO A 29 -5.45 11.27 22.04
N VAL A 30 -5.23 10.64 20.88
CA VAL A 30 -4.69 9.29 20.81
C VAL A 30 -3.26 9.43 21.32
N SER A 31 -3.07 9.32 22.63
CA SER A 31 -1.79 8.88 23.17
C SER A 31 -1.68 7.38 22.90
N GLY A 32 -1.70 7.01 21.62
CA GLY A 32 -1.26 5.70 21.20
C GLY A 32 0.23 5.63 21.49
N ALA A 33 0.67 4.61 22.22
CA ALA A 33 2.09 4.40 22.46
C ALA A 33 2.81 4.38 21.10
N ALA A 34 3.91 5.10 20.95
CA ALA A 34 4.72 5.00 19.74
C ALA A 34 5.45 3.64 19.74
N LEU A 35 5.49 2.95 18.60
CA LEU A 35 6.38 1.82 18.46
C LEU A 35 7.84 2.30 18.46
N PRO A 36 8.75 1.59 19.14
CA PRO A 36 10.17 1.93 19.14
C PRO A 36 10.78 1.70 17.75
N VAL A 37 11.66 2.63 17.34
CA VAL A 37 12.59 2.39 16.23
C VAL A 37 13.73 1.53 16.78
N ALA A 38 13.69 0.24 16.47
CA ALA A 38 14.66 -0.73 16.99
C ALA A 38 16.04 -0.55 16.36
N TRP A 39 16.06 -0.21 15.07
CA TRP A 39 17.28 0.10 14.33
C TRP A 39 16.96 1.06 13.19
N ASN A 40 17.97 1.81 12.76
CA ASN A 40 17.94 2.54 11.49
C ASN A 40 19.34 2.61 10.90
N ALA A 41 19.42 2.64 9.57
CA ALA A 41 20.66 2.61 8.83
C ALA A 41 20.59 3.58 7.63
N THR A 42 21.73 4.18 7.31
CA THR A 42 21.94 4.97 6.09
C THR A 42 22.94 4.27 5.20
N PHE A 43 22.75 4.38 3.89
CA PHE A 43 23.50 3.61 2.90
C PHE A 43 24.29 4.50 1.97
N SER A 44 25.41 3.97 1.50
CA SER A 44 26.26 4.64 0.52
C SER A 44 25.74 4.45 -0.92
N PRO A 45 25.99 5.42 -1.83
CA PRO A 45 26.66 6.69 -1.57
C PRO A 45 25.81 7.60 -0.68
N GLU A 46 26.49 8.15 0.33
CA GLU A 46 25.92 9.20 1.15
C GLU A 46 25.83 10.46 0.28
N GLU A 47 24.71 11.19 0.43
CA GLU A 47 24.32 12.31 -0.43
C GLU A 47 23.70 11.89 -1.78
N ASN A 48 22.52 12.44 -2.03
CA ASN A 48 21.75 12.26 -3.26
C ASN A 48 21.29 10.83 -3.55
N SER A 49 20.98 10.07 -2.50
CA SER A 49 20.40 8.74 -2.61
C SER A 49 19.11 8.62 -1.78
N LYS A 50 18.22 7.72 -2.22
CA LYS A 50 16.99 7.34 -1.51
C LYS A 50 16.64 5.90 -1.85
N PHE A 51 15.86 5.23 -1.00
CA PHE A 51 15.16 4.00 -1.39
C PHE A 51 13.72 4.30 -1.76
N ASP A 52 13.26 3.72 -2.86
CA ASP A 52 11.92 3.87 -3.39
C ASP A 52 11.07 2.62 -3.14
N ALA A 53 11.70 1.45 -2.99
CA ALA A 53 11.04 0.19 -2.70
C ALA A 53 11.86 -0.68 -1.74
N VAL A 54 11.17 -1.57 -1.03
CA VAL A 54 11.76 -2.60 -0.17
C VAL A 54 10.92 -3.88 -0.27
N ALA A 55 11.60 -5.03 -0.18
CA ALA A 55 10.99 -6.34 -0.04
C ALA A 55 11.71 -7.15 1.06
N GLY A 56 10.99 -7.99 1.79
CA GLY A 56 11.53 -8.96 2.73
C GLY A 56 12.19 -10.10 1.97
N THR A 57 13.19 -10.73 2.58
CA THR A 57 13.86 -11.89 1.98
C THR A 57 13.67 -13.13 2.86
N ALA A 58 13.63 -14.31 2.26
CA ALA A 58 13.34 -15.57 2.94
C ALA A 58 14.38 -15.93 4.02
N ASP A 59 15.59 -15.39 3.91
CA ASP A 59 16.65 -15.49 4.92
C ASP A 59 16.45 -14.55 6.14
N GLY A 60 15.36 -13.77 6.17
CA GLY A 60 15.02 -12.85 7.24
C GLY A 60 15.67 -11.46 7.13
N GLY A 61 16.30 -11.13 5.99
CA GLY A 61 16.79 -9.80 5.67
C GLY A 61 15.84 -8.99 4.78
N TYR A 62 16.39 -7.95 4.14
CA TYR A 62 15.65 -7.09 3.22
C TYR A 62 16.42 -6.83 1.94
N ILE A 63 15.72 -6.70 0.82
CA ILE A 63 16.22 -6.16 -0.44
C ILE A 63 15.58 -4.79 -0.66
N ALA A 64 16.40 -3.75 -0.79
CA ALA A 64 15.96 -2.38 -1.02
C ALA A 64 16.39 -1.92 -2.41
N LEU A 65 15.53 -1.13 -3.06
CA LEU A 65 15.78 -0.56 -4.37
C LEU A 65 15.63 0.95 -4.30
N GLY A 66 16.60 1.66 -4.87
CA GLY A 66 16.64 3.12 -4.79
C GLY A 66 17.31 3.77 -5.98
N SER A 67 17.25 5.09 -6.01
CA SER A 67 17.98 5.92 -6.97
C SER A 67 19.14 6.65 -6.31
N VAL A 68 20.23 6.80 -7.04
CA VAL A 68 21.40 7.63 -6.73
C VAL A 68 21.61 8.63 -7.86
N LEU A 69 21.74 9.93 -7.55
CA LEU A 69 22.15 10.90 -8.57
C LEU A 69 23.59 10.64 -9.02
N ALA A 70 23.77 10.49 -10.32
CA ALA A 70 25.01 10.13 -10.99
C ALA A 70 25.30 11.10 -12.14
N GLY A 71 26.00 12.20 -11.85
CA GLY A 71 26.27 13.24 -12.86
C GLY A 71 24.98 13.92 -13.32
N SER A 72 24.59 13.72 -14.59
CA SER A 72 23.36 14.27 -15.17
C SER A 72 22.17 13.29 -15.18
N GLY A 73 22.32 12.09 -14.61
CA GLY A 73 21.27 11.06 -14.58
C GLY A 73 21.11 10.40 -13.22
N GLU A 74 20.29 9.36 -13.17
CA GLU A 74 20.10 8.49 -12.00
C GLU A 74 20.67 7.10 -12.29
N ASP A 75 21.25 6.49 -11.27
CA ASP A 75 21.61 5.07 -11.26
C ASP A 75 20.78 4.34 -10.21
N LEU A 76 20.36 3.12 -10.54
CA LEU A 76 19.59 2.28 -9.65
C LEU A 76 20.54 1.57 -8.68
N LEU A 77 20.19 1.61 -7.41
CA LEU A 77 20.92 1.06 -6.29
C LEU A 77 20.12 -0.11 -5.70
N LEU A 78 20.66 -1.31 -5.77
CA LEU A 78 20.07 -2.52 -5.20
C LEU A 78 20.89 -2.94 -3.98
N VAL A 79 20.28 -2.96 -2.80
CA VAL A 79 20.98 -3.20 -1.53
C VAL A 79 20.34 -4.36 -0.79
N LYS A 80 21.13 -5.40 -0.51
CA LYS A 80 20.74 -6.48 0.39
C LYS A 80 21.23 -6.18 1.79
N THR A 81 20.38 -6.48 2.76
CA THR A 81 20.67 -6.33 4.18
C THR A 81 20.36 -7.60 4.96
N ASP A 82 20.88 -7.67 6.19
CA ASP A 82 20.39 -8.59 7.21
C ASP A 82 19.09 -8.08 7.85
N GLY A 83 18.48 -8.88 8.75
CA GLY A 83 17.22 -8.50 9.42
C GLY A 83 17.31 -7.28 10.35
N ARG A 84 18.51 -6.73 10.58
CA ARG A 84 18.78 -5.53 11.38
C ARG A 84 19.21 -4.33 10.53
N GLY A 85 19.08 -4.44 9.21
CA GLY A 85 19.42 -3.37 8.27
C GLY A 85 20.92 -3.19 8.04
N SER A 86 21.77 -4.14 8.45
CA SER A 86 23.20 -4.09 8.13
C SER A 86 23.39 -4.50 6.67
N GLU A 87 24.16 -3.73 5.90
CA GLU A 87 24.46 -4.04 4.51
C GLU A 87 25.22 -5.36 4.37
N VAL A 88 24.74 -6.22 3.46
CA VAL A 88 25.38 -7.47 3.05
C VAL A 88 26.13 -7.26 1.74
N TRP A 89 25.44 -6.68 0.75
CA TRP A 89 26.03 -6.29 -0.53
C TRP A 89 25.21 -5.18 -1.18
N THR A 90 25.85 -4.47 -2.10
CA THR A 90 25.26 -3.40 -2.90
C THR A 90 25.67 -3.56 -4.36
N GLU A 91 24.69 -3.48 -5.25
CA GLU A 91 24.87 -3.48 -6.70
C GLU A 91 24.30 -2.22 -7.32
N ARG A 92 24.94 -1.75 -8.40
CA ARG A 92 24.59 -0.49 -9.08
C ARG A 92 24.35 -0.73 -10.55
N PHE A 93 23.21 -0.24 -11.04
CA PHE A 93 22.77 -0.37 -12.41
C PHE A 93 22.66 1.02 -13.05
N PRO A 94 23.60 1.41 -13.92
CA PRO A 94 23.66 2.78 -14.42
C PRO A 94 22.47 3.18 -15.30
N GLY A 95 22.11 4.47 -15.24
CA GLY A 95 21.16 5.10 -16.16
C GLY A 95 19.70 4.72 -15.93
N MET A 96 19.34 4.36 -14.70
CA MET A 96 18.01 3.88 -14.33
C MET A 96 17.52 4.51 -13.03
N ALA A 97 16.24 4.82 -12.98
CA ALA A 97 15.54 5.23 -11.75
C ALA A 97 14.75 4.04 -11.17
N ALA A 98 14.74 3.88 -9.85
CA ALA A 98 14.05 2.78 -9.17
C ALA A 98 12.52 2.88 -9.24
N ALA A 99 11.84 1.73 -9.24
CA ALA A 99 10.39 1.66 -9.10
C ALA A 99 9.95 0.59 -8.09
N SER A 100 10.28 -0.67 -8.32
CA SER A 100 9.80 -1.78 -7.48
C SER A 100 10.79 -2.94 -7.48
N VAL A 101 10.84 -3.67 -6.37
CA VAL A 101 11.67 -4.87 -6.21
C VAL A 101 10.87 -5.96 -5.50
N ALA A 102 11.20 -7.22 -5.78
CA ALA A 102 10.71 -8.38 -5.05
C ALA A 102 11.74 -9.52 -5.04
N GLU A 103 11.72 -10.35 -4.01
CA GLU A 103 12.41 -11.64 -4.00
C GLU A 103 11.66 -12.63 -4.91
N THR A 104 12.41 -13.50 -5.58
CA THR A 104 11.89 -14.56 -6.43
C THR A 104 11.99 -15.91 -5.74
N ALA A 105 11.19 -16.90 -6.16
CA ALA A 105 11.07 -18.19 -5.46
C ALA A 105 12.37 -19.00 -5.35
N ASP A 106 13.37 -18.71 -6.18
CA ASP A 106 14.69 -19.35 -6.16
C ASP A 106 15.74 -18.57 -5.31
N GLY A 107 15.32 -17.49 -4.64
CA GLY A 107 16.16 -16.65 -3.78
C GLY A 107 16.92 -15.53 -4.50
N GLY A 108 16.75 -15.37 -5.82
CA GLY A 108 17.21 -14.18 -6.53
C GLY A 108 16.19 -13.02 -6.44
N TYR A 109 16.42 -11.94 -7.18
CA TYR A 109 15.53 -10.76 -7.16
C TYR A 109 15.03 -10.39 -8.55
N ILE A 110 13.87 -9.72 -8.58
CA ILE A 110 13.32 -9.04 -9.74
C ILE A 110 13.17 -7.56 -9.40
N ALA A 111 13.78 -6.70 -10.21
CA ALA A 111 13.73 -5.25 -10.04
C ALA A 111 13.17 -4.61 -11.31
N ALA A 112 12.37 -3.56 -11.13
CA ALA A 112 11.89 -2.72 -12.21
C ALA A 112 12.33 -1.28 -12.00
N GLY A 113 12.66 -0.60 -13.10
CA GLY A 113 13.07 0.79 -13.08
C GLY A 113 12.94 1.46 -14.44
N TYR A 114 12.91 2.78 -14.44
CA TYR A 114 12.76 3.59 -15.65
C TYR A 114 14.13 3.86 -16.28
N ASN A 115 14.24 3.76 -17.59
CA ASN A 115 15.47 4.18 -18.28
C ASN A 115 15.57 5.72 -18.27
N ALA A 116 16.54 6.26 -17.52
CA ALA A 116 16.77 7.70 -17.38
C ALA A 116 17.64 8.29 -18.52
N THR A 117 18.21 7.44 -19.38
CA THR A 117 19.22 7.83 -20.39
C THR A 117 18.73 7.72 -21.84
N ALA A 118 17.48 7.31 -22.06
CA ALA A 118 16.94 7.22 -23.41
C ALA A 118 16.77 8.64 -24.00
N GLU A 119 17.59 8.97 -24.99
CA GLU A 119 17.54 10.23 -25.74
C GLU A 119 16.13 10.49 -26.32
N PRO A 120 15.68 11.76 -26.41
CA PRO A 120 14.32 12.15 -26.80
C PRO A 120 13.82 11.68 -28.16
N GLU A 121 14.68 11.11 -29.00
CA GLU A 121 14.50 11.21 -30.45
C GLU A 121 13.59 10.18 -31.12
N GLN A 122 12.95 9.25 -30.39
CA GLN A 122 11.80 8.54 -31.00
C GLN A 122 10.82 7.78 -30.11
N ASN A 123 10.97 7.74 -28.77
CA ASN A 123 9.97 7.14 -27.86
C ASN A 123 10.10 7.64 -26.39
N ALA A 124 10.86 8.71 -26.13
CA ALA A 124 11.14 9.17 -24.76
C ALA A 124 9.92 9.74 -24.03
N TYR A 125 8.87 10.13 -24.75
CA TYR A 125 7.62 10.54 -24.12
C TYR A 125 6.84 9.37 -23.54
N GLN A 126 7.06 8.13 -24.01
CA GLN A 126 6.33 6.97 -23.51
C GLN A 126 6.96 6.32 -22.28
N GLY A 127 8.23 6.65 -21.95
CA GLY A 127 8.98 6.02 -20.85
C GLY A 127 9.24 4.54 -21.13
N SER A 128 10.49 4.16 -21.41
CA SER A 128 10.83 2.73 -21.44
C SER A 128 11.30 2.31 -20.05
N SER A 129 10.63 1.33 -19.46
CA SER A 129 11.11 0.69 -18.23
C SER A 129 11.95 -0.53 -18.59
N LEU A 130 12.74 -0.97 -17.62
CA LEU A 130 13.53 -2.18 -17.67
C LEU A 130 13.08 -3.08 -16.52
N LEU A 131 13.01 -4.37 -16.83
CA LEU A 131 12.86 -5.44 -15.87
C LEU A 131 14.21 -6.16 -15.77
N ILE A 132 14.79 -6.22 -14.57
CA ILE A 132 16.12 -6.80 -14.30
C ILE A 132 15.96 -7.97 -13.35
N ARG A 133 16.44 -9.14 -13.77
CA ARG A 133 16.59 -10.32 -12.91
C ARG A 133 18.01 -10.43 -12.42
N THR A 134 18.17 -10.72 -11.13
CA THR A 134 19.47 -10.95 -10.50
C THR A 134 19.51 -12.26 -9.73
N ASP A 135 20.68 -12.88 -9.61
CA ASP A 135 20.87 -13.99 -8.68
C ASP A 135 20.79 -13.53 -7.21
N ALA A 136 20.90 -14.48 -6.27
CA ALA A 136 20.85 -14.18 -4.83
C ALA A 136 21.99 -13.26 -4.33
N ALA A 137 23.07 -13.12 -5.12
CA ALA A 137 24.19 -12.24 -4.85
C ALA A 137 24.05 -10.86 -5.54
N GLY A 138 22.91 -10.59 -6.20
CA GLY A 138 22.64 -9.32 -6.86
C GLY A 138 23.19 -9.21 -8.28
N LYS A 139 23.87 -10.24 -8.78
CA LYS A 139 24.44 -10.22 -10.14
C LYS A 139 23.33 -10.39 -11.17
N GLU A 140 23.31 -9.52 -12.17
CA GLU A 140 22.36 -9.61 -13.28
C GLU A 140 22.47 -10.93 -14.05
N GLU A 141 21.32 -11.57 -14.23
CA GLU A 141 21.16 -12.75 -15.08
C GLU A 141 20.60 -12.37 -16.44
N TRP A 142 19.59 -11.49 -16.46
CA TRP A 142 19.01 -10.93 -17.67
C TRP A 142 18.28 -9.62 -17.40
N ARG A 143 18.04 -8.86 -18.47
CA ARG A 143 17.14 -7.70 -18.47
C ARG A 143 16.23 -7.69 -19.70
N GLN A 144 15.03 -7.17 -19.53
CA GLN A 144 14.03 -6.96 -20.60
C GLN A 144 13.61 -5.50 -20.67
N VAL A 145 13.37 -5.01 -21.88
CA VAL A 145 12.83 -3.66 -22.11
C VAL A 145 11.31 -3.75 -22.20
N LEU A 146 10.63 -3.01 -21.33
CA LEU A 146 9.19 -2.78 -21.39
C LEU A 146 8.94 -1.48 -22.14
N GLN A 147 8.74 -1.59 -23.45
CA GLN A 147 8.65 -0.44 -24.34
C GLN A 147 7.38 0.39 -24.06
N GLY A 148 7.58 1.66 -23.73
CA GLY A 148 6.50 2.62 -23.49
C GLY A 148 5.73 2.43 -22.18
N GLU A 149 6.16 1.47 -21.34
CA GLU A 149 5.58 1.26 -20.02
C GLU A 149 6.38 2.02 -18.94
N LYS A 150 5.67 2.81 -18.14
CA LYS A 150 6.15 3.34 -16.86
C LYS A 150 5.71 2.40 -15.74
N VAL A 151 6.65 1.60 -15.23
CA VAL A 151 6.36 0.57 -14.20
C VAL A 151 6.26 1.18 -12.82
N SER A 152 5.19 0.87 -12.10
CA SER A 152 5.03 1.24 -10.69
C SER A 152 5.21 0.06 -9.73
N ALA A 153 4.81 -1.15 -10.14
CA ALA A 153 4.96 -2.36 -9.32
C ALA A 153 5.36 -3.58 -10.16
N VAL A 154 6.19 -4.44 -9.59
CA VAL A 154 6.47 -5.80 -10.09
C VAL A 154 6.27 -6.81 -8.98
N ARG A 155 5.60 -7.93 -9.28
CA ARG A 155 5.40 -9.03 -8.33
C ARG A 155 5.64 -10.38 -9.01
N PRO A 156 6.37 -11.31 -8.36
CA PRO A 156 6.48 -12.68 -8.84
C PRO A 156 5.11 -13.37 -8.78
N THR A 157 4.90 -14.31 -9.68
CA THR A 157 3.66 -15.10 -9.76
C THR A 157 3.98 -16.58 -9.52
N ALA A 158 3.02 -17.34 -9.00
CA ALA A 158 3.21 -18.74 -8.61
C ALA A 158 3.62 -19.67 -9.77
N ASP A 159 3.34 -19.28 -11.01
CA ASP A 159 3.76 -19.99 -12.23
C ASP A 159 5.23 -19.73 -12.63
N GLY A 160 5.97 -18.97 -11.83
CA GLY A 160 7.37 -18.62 -12.06
C GLY A 160 7.59 -17.42 -12.97
N GLY A 161 6.54 -16.75 -13.45
CA GLY A 161 6.63 -15.48 -14.17
C GLY A 161 6.45 -14.27 -13.27
N TYR A 162 6.16 -13.11 -13.88
CA TYR A 162 5.95 -11.86 -13.15
C TYR A 162 4.71 -11.12 -13.64
N VAL A 163 4.05 -10.39 -12.75
CA VAL A 163 3.06 -9.38 -13.13
C VAL A 163 3.66 -7.99 -12.89
N ILE A 164 3.47 -7.12 -13.87
CA ILE A 164 3.94 -5.75 -13.85
C ILE A 164 2.72 -4.84 -13.97
N ALA A 165 2.60 -3.86 -13.08
CA ALA A 165 1.58 -2.82 -13.13
C ALA A 165 2.23 -1.46 -13.34
N GLY A 166 1.59 -0.62 -14.15
CA GLY A 166 2.11 0.70 -14.47
C GLY A 166 1.18 1.45 -15.42
N TRP A 167 1.74 2.33 -16.23
CA TRP A 167 0.96 3.13 -17.16
C TRP A 167 1.74 3.54 -18.41
N LEU A 168 1.00 3.86 -19.46
CA LEU A 168 1.49 4.42 -20.72
C LEU A 168 1.18 5.92 -20.73
N TRP A 169 2.08 6.71 -21.31
CA TRP A 169 1.87 8.14 -21.59
C TRP A 169 1.66 8.37 -23.08
N ASP A 170 0.66 9.18 -23.46
CA ASP A 170 0.33 9.48 -24.86
C ASP A 170 0.27 8.24 -25.76
N PRO A 171 -0.48 7.19 -25.39
CA PRO A 171 -0.58 6.01 -26.23
C PRO A 171 -1.21 6.38 -27.60
N PRO A 172 -0.85 5.67 -28.68
CA PRO A 172 -1.36 5.95 -30.02
C PRO A 172 -2.90 6.03 -30.04
N GLY A 173 -3.44 7.21 -30.36
CA GLY A 173 -4.88 7.48 -30.39
C GLY A 173 -5.44 8.27 -29.21
N SER A 174 -4.64 8.56 -28.17
CA SER A 174 -5.08 9.26 -26.95
C SER A 174 -4.02 10.29 -26.50
N ALA A 175 -3.97 11.43 -27.19
CA ALA A 175 -3.00 12.49 -26.88
C ALA A 175 -3.33 13.23 -25.58
N ASN A 176 -2.30 13.49 -24.78
CA ASN A 176 -2.33 14.02 -23.41
C ASN A 176 -3.13 13.14 -22.43
N ASP A 177 -3.05 11.82 -22.60
CA ASP A 177 -3.78 10.87 -21.77
C ASP A 177 -2.86 9.76 -21.23
N THR A 178 -3.29 9.16 -20.13
CA THR A 178 -2.64 8.00 -19.52
C THR A 178 -3.47 6.74 -19.72
N THR A 179 -2.80 5.60 -19.82
CA THR A 179 -3.48 4.30 -19.86
C THR A 179 -2.80 3.36 -18.87
N ALA A 180 -3.54 2.89 -17.87
CA ALA A 180 -3.00 1.91 -16.93
C ALA A 180 -2.79 0.61 -17.68
N ILE A 181 -1.70 -0.08 -17.37
CA ILE A 181 -1.33 -1.33 -18.02
C ILE A 181 -0.94 -2.37 -16.98
N VAL A 182 -1.39 -3.61 -17.22
CA VAL A 182 -0.92 -4.80 -16.54
C VAL A 182 -0.29 -5.73 -17.57
N THR A 183 0.97 -6.06 -17.37
CA THR A 183 1.73 -6.95 -18.25
C THR A 183 2.15 -8.19 -17.47
N LYS A 184 1.72 -9.37 -17.92
CA LYS A 184 2.19 -10.66 -17.39
C LYS A 184 3.30 -11.19 -18.27
N THR A 185 4.35 -11.68 -17.62
CA THR A 185 5.49 -12.30 -18.29
C THR A 185 5.66 -13.75 -17.85
N ASP A 186 6.47 -14.49 -18.61
CA ASP A 186 7.08 -15.74 -18.17
C ASP A 186 8.30 -15.49 -17.27
N GLY A 187 8.96 -16.56 -16.80
CA GLY A 187 10.14 -16.45 -15.93
C GLY A 187 11.38 -15.82 -16.58
N SER A 188 11.40 -15.66 -17.91
CA SER A 188 12.44 -14.96 -18.66
C SER A 188 12.14 -13.46 -18.87
N GLY A 189 11.01 -12.99 -18.34
CA GLY A 189 10.52 -11.64 -18.52
C GLY A 189 9.85 -11.41 -19.89
N THR A 190 9.61 -12.45 -20.68
CA THR A 190 8.94 -12.31 -21.99
C THR A 190 7.44 -12.09 -21.77
N PRO A 191 6.83 -11.01 -22.31
CA PRO A 191 5.39 -10.77 -22.18
C PRO A 191 4.55 -11.91 -22.77
N THR A 192 3.59 -12.39 -21.97
CA THR A 192 2.62 -13.43 -22.36
C THR A 192 1.25 -12.83 -22.67
N TRP A 193 0.86 -11.80 -21.94
CA TRP A 193 -0.31 -10.97 -22.23
C TRP A 193 -0.16 -9.59 -21.57
N ASN A 194 -0.89 -8.61 -22.10
CA ASN A 194 -1.12 -7.33 -21.45
C ASN A 194 -2.61 -6.95 -21.44
N ARG A 195 -2.99 -6.07 -20.52
CA ARG A 195 -4.32 -5.49 -20.39
C ARG A 195 -4.17 -4.00 -20.16
N THR A 196 -4.97 -3.21 -20.86
CA THR A 196 -4.91 -1.75 -20.80
C THR A 196 -6.26 -1.17 -20.35
N PHE A 197 -6.18 -0.09 -19.58
CA PHE A 197 -7.33 0.63 -19.03
C PHE A 197 -7.13 2.12 -19.34
N PRO A 198 -7.73 2.63 -20.44
CA PRO A 198 -7.57 4.02 -20.86
C PRO A 198 -8.11 5.02 -19.83
N GLY A 199 -7.51 6.22 -19.78
CA GLY A 199 -7.90 7.29 -18.84
C GLY A 199 -7.50 6.99 -17.39
N ALA A 200 -6.44 6.23 -17.18
CA ALA A 200 -5.98 5.80 -15.86
C ALA A 200 -4.45 5.70 -15.80
N ALA A 201 -3.90 5.85 -14.60
CA ALA A 201 -2.52 5.50 -14.28
C ALA A 201 -2.50 4.61 -13.04
N ALA A 202 -1.92 3.41 -13.14
CA ALA A 202 -1.76 2.53 -11.99
C ALA A 202 -0.47 2.88 -11.23
N ASN A 203 -0.59 3.06 -9.93
CA ASN A 203 0.50 3.32 -8.99
C ASN A 203 0.84 2.07 -8.15
N ALA A 204 -0.13 1.16 -7.99
CA ALA A 204 0.01 -0.04 -7.19
C ALA A 204 -0.50 -1.27 -7.96
N GLY A 205 0.06 -2.44 -7.64
CA GLY A 205 -0.41 -3.72 -8.15
C GLY A 205 0.11 -4.89 -7.33
N ILE A 206 -0.78 -5.80 -6.96
CA ILE A 206 -0.43 -7.04 -6.23
C ILE A 206 -1.05 -8.28 -6.89
N VAL A 207 -0.45 -9.43 -6.61
CA VAL A 207 -1.01 -10.75 -6.90
C VAL A 207 -1.85 -11.16 -5.69
N THR A 208 -3.06 -11.63 -5.93
CA THR A 208 -3.97 -12.03 -4.86
C THR A 208 -3.85 -13.53 -4.53
N ALA A 209 -4.38 -13.93 -3.39
CA ALA A 209 -4.31 -15.31 -2.88
C ALA A 209 -4.91 -16.35 -3.83
N ASP A 210 -5.91 -15.98 -4.62
CA ASP A 210 -6.51 -16.83 -5.66
C ASP A 210 -5.73 -16.84 -7.00
N GLY A 211 -4.58 -16.16 -7.05
CA GLY A 211 -3.72 -16.02 -8.24
C GLY A 211 -4.16 -14.95 -9.24
N GLY A 212 -5.25 -14.22 -8.95
CA GLY A 212 -5.66 -13.04 -9.71
C GLY A 212 -4.78 -11.82 -9.40
N TYR A 213 -5.26 -10.65 -9.79
CA TYR A 213 -4.55 -9.38 -9.60
C TYR A 213 -5.48 -8.26 -9.13
N ILE A 214 -4.94 -7.30 -8.39
CA ILE A 214 -5.59 -6.02 -8.12
C ILE A 214 -4.61 -4.91 -8.47
N ILE A 215 -5.09 -3.89 -9.16
CA ILE A 215 -4.32 -2.65 -9.42
C ILE A 215 -5.07 -1.45 -8.88
N GLY A 216 -4.31 -0.44 -8.46
CA GLY A 216 -4.84 0.82 -7.94
C GLY A 216 -4.05 2.02 -8.43
N GLY A 217 -4.68 3.19 -8.44
CA GLY A 217 -4.05 4.41 -8.90
C GLY A 217 -5.01 5.57 -9.01
N THR A 218 -4.88 6.38 -10.05
CA THR A 218 -5.71 7.57 -10.31
C THR A 218 -6.09 7.72 -11.78
N LYS A 219 -7.25 8.31 -12.04
CA LYS A 219 -7.74 8.69 -13.37
C LYS A 219 -7.25 10.06 -13.83
N SER A 220 -6.68 10.86 -12.93
CA SER A 220 -6.15 12.20 -13.24
C SER A 220 -4.75 12.41 -12.63
N PRO A 221 -3.72 11.70 -13.14
CA PRO A 221 -2.37 11.68 -12.54
C PRO A 221 -1.62 13.01 -12.46
N PHE A 222 -2.13 14.08 -13.09
CA PHE A 222 -1.51 15.42 -13.07
C PHE A 222 -2.33 16.49 -12.32
N ALA A 223 -3.62 16.23 -12.08
CA ALA A 223 -4.49 17.13 -11.34
C ALA A 223 -4.75 16.63 -9.91
N TYR A 224 -4.74 15.30 -9.71
CA TYR A 224 -5.11 14.66 -8.45
C TYR A 224 -6.44 15.17 -7.90
N ASP A 225 -7.44 15.26 -8.77
CA ASP A 225 -8.78 15.68 -8.37
C ASP A 225 -9.41 14.60 -7.46
N ILE A 226 -10.19 15.05 -6.47
CA ILE A 226 -10.87 14.13 -5.55
C ILE A 226 -11.94 13.35 -6.33
N GLY A 227 -11.93 12.01 -6.19
CA GLY A 227 -12.88 11.13 -6.89
C GLY A 227 -12.26 10.30 -8.01
N ASP A 228 -10.96 10.46 -8.24
CA ASP A 228 -10.26 9.85 -9.36
C ASP A 228 -9.47 8.60 -8.98
N ALA A 229 -9.40 8.24 -7.70
CA ALA A 229 -8.81 6.96 -7.31
C ALA A 229 -9.65 5.79 -7.84
N PHE A 230 -8.97 4.74 -8.27
CA PHE A 230 -9.61 3.51 -8.72
C PHE A 230 -8.96 2.26 -8.13
N LEU A 231 -9.73 1.18 -8.09
CA LEU A 231 -9.23 -0.19 -7.99
C LEU A 231 -9.86 -1.03 -9.12
N ILE A 232 -9.05 -1.89 -9.73
CA ILE A 232 -9.49 -2.85 -10.75
C ILE A 232 -9.04 -4.24 -10.34
N ARG A 233 -9.99 -5.16 -10.23
CA ARG A 233 -9.77 -6.57 -9.91
C ARG A 233 -9.79 -7.41 -11.17
N LEU A 234 -8.78 -8.26 -11.32
CA LEU A 234 -8.59 -9.13 -12.47
C LEU A 234 -8.53 -10.60 -12.02
N ASP A 235 -9.02 -11.51 -12.86
CA ASP A 235 -8.79 -12.94 -12.71
C ASP A 235 -7.35 -13.34 -13.13
N THR A 236 -7.03 -14.63 -12.99
CA THR A 236 -5.71 -15.18 -13.35
C THR A 236 -5.34 -15.01 -14.82
N ALA A 237 -6.33 -14.83 -15.71
CA ALA A 237 -6.16 -14.60 -17.14
C ALA A 237 -6.19 -13.10 -17.52
N GLY A 238 -6.25 -12.21 -16.52
CA GLY A 238 -6.31 -10.77 -16.71
C GLY A 238 -7.67 -10.26 -17.18
N ASN A 239 -8.77 -11.01 -17.01
CA ASN A 239 -10.10 -10.48 -17.29
C ASN A 239 -10.61 -9.68 -16.09
N THR A 240 -11.26 -8.54 -16.36
CA THR A 240 -11.84 -7.70 -15.32
C THR A 240 -12.99 -8.41 -14.61
N LEU A 241 -12.84 -8.60 -13.31
CA LEU A 241 -13.89 -9.06 -12.41
C LEU A 241 -14.75 -7.88 -11.94
N TRP A 242 -14.10 -6.77 -11.56
CA TRP A 242 -14.77 -5.51 -11.26
C TRP A 242 -13.81 -4.31 -11.37
N GLU A 243 -14.38 -3.12 -11.55
CA GLU A 243 -13.70 -1.83 -11.52
C GLU A 243 -14.55 -0.85 -10.69
N LYS A 244 -13.91 -0.09 -9.79
CA LYS A 244 -14.56 0.85 -8.89
C LYS A 244 -13.73 2.13 -8.76
N ASN A 245 -14.43 3.25 -8.62
CA ASN A 245 -13.82 4.55 -8.30
C ASN A 245 -14.13 4.91 -6.85
N TYR A 246 -13.22 5.64 -6.21
CA TYR A 246 -13.33 6.03 -4.81
C TYR A 246 -13.19 7.53 -4.65
N ALA A 247 -13.85 8.09 -3.64
CA ALA A 247 -13.89 9.53 -3.36
C ALA A 247 -12.59 10.07 -2.74
N VAL A 248 -11.44 9.60 -3.24
CA VAL A 248 -10.10 10.03 -2.86
C VAL A 248 -9.27 10.31 -4.13
N PRO A 249 -8.18 11.09 -4.04
CA PRO A 249 -7.45 11.50 -5.25
C PRO A 249 -6.68 10.39 -5.97
N VAL A 250 -6.06 9.50 -5.20
CA VAL A 250 -5.13 8.47 -5.69
C VAL A 250 -4.98 7.39 -4.64
N ILE A 251 -4.74 6.16 -5.08
CA ILE A 251 -4.24 5.05 -4.27
C ILE A 251 -2.77 4.84 -4.64
N PHE A 252 -1.87 4.91 -3.66
CA PHE A 252 -0.44 4.68 -3.84
C PHE A 252 -0.04 3.24 -3.55
N ASP A 253 -0.76 2.57 -2.64
CA ASP A 253 -0.48 1.20 -2.26
C ASP A 253 -1.73 0.45 -1.81
N VAL A 254 -1.72 -0.87 -1.99
CA VAL A 254 -2.85 -1.77 -1.71
C VAL A 254 -2.35 -3.11 -1.22
N GLU A 255 -3.03 -3.67 -0.23
CA GLU A 255 -2.75 -5.00 0.32
C GLU A 255 -4.05 -5.82 0.45
N GLU A 256 -4.00 -7.10 0.14
CA GLU A 256 -5.12 -8.02 0.33
C GLU A 256 -5.22 -8.45 1.80
N THR A 257 -6.44 -8.49 2.31
CA THR A 257 -6.75 -8.93 3.68
C THR A 257 -7.05 -10.43 3.72
N ASP A 258 -6.92 -11.06 4.88
CA ASP A 258 -7.25 -12.50 5.06
C ASP A 258 -8.73 -12.80 4.72
N GLU A 259 -9.62 -11.81 4.83
CA GLU A 259 -11.03 -11.92 4.45
C GLU A 259 -11.30 -11.69 2.94
N GLY A 260 -10.26 -11.46 2.15
CA GLY A 260 -10.33 -11.21 0.70
C GLY A 260 -10.76 -9.80 0.30
N GLY A 261 -10.89 -8.88 1.27
CA GLY A 261 -10.98 -7.44 1.00
C GLY A 261 -9.62 -6.81 0.72
N PHE A 262 -9.60 -5.52 0.41
CA PHE A 262 -8.38 -4.79 0.07
C PHE A 262 -8.26 -3.52 0.91
N VAL A 263 -7.20 -3.44 1.71
CA VAL A 263 -6.82 -2.20 2.41
C VAL A 263 -5.94 -1.38 1.47
N HIS A 264 -6.15 -0.07 1.44
CA HIS A 264 -5.38 0.82 0.58
C HIS A 264 -4.97 2.10 1.29
N SER A 265 -3.85 2.67 0.85
CA SER A 265 -3.42 4.01 1.26
C SER A 265 -3.21 4.90 0.04
N GLY A 266 -3.39 6.20 0.26
CA GLY A 266 -3.09 7.27 -0.68
C GLY A 266 -2.91 8.56 0.09
N ASN A 267 -2.75 9.69 -0.60
CA ASN A 267 -2.54 11.05 -0.04
C ASN A 267 -2.99 11.22 1.43
N PHE A 268 -4.12 11.86 1.71
CA PHE A 268 -4.58 12.07 3.08
C PHE A 268 -5.59 11.02 3.53
N TRP A 269 -5.64 9.86 2.87
CA TRP A 269 -6.71 8.89 3.01
C TRP A 269 -6.22 7.45 3.01
N TYR A 270 -6.86 6.62 3.83
CA TYR A 270 -6.72 5.17 3.81
C TYR A 270 -8.10 4.55 4.00
N GLY A 271 -8.30 3.37 3.42
CA GLY A 271 -9.61 2.74 3.35
C GLY A 271 -9.52 1.24 3.27
N LEU A 272 -10.67 0.60 3.48
CA LEU A 272 -10.89 -0.82 3.27
C LEU A 272 -12.09 -0.99 2.35
N VAL A 273 -11.92 -1.85 1.35
CA VAL A 273 -12.99 -2.29 0.46
C VAL A 273 -13.17 -3.80 0.61
N ASP A 274 -14.38 -4.29 0.42
CA ASP A 274 -14.66 -5.73 0.47
C ASP A 274 -14.15 -6.43 -0.81
N ALA A 275 -14.31 -7.76 -0.87
CA ALA A 275 -13.90 -8.57 -2.02
C ALA A 275 -14.59 -8.19 -3.36
N LYS A 276 -15.69 -7.43 -3.30
CA LYS A 276 -16.45 -6.93 -4.46
C LYS A 276 -16.09 -5.47 -4.80
N GLY A 277 -15.17 -4.86 -4.06
CA GLY A 277 -14.76 -3.47 -4.21
C GLY A 277 -15.78 -2.48 -3.65
N ASP A 278 -16.69 -2.91 -2.78
CA ASP A 278 -17.59 -1.99 -2.09
C ASP A 278 -16.89 -1.42 -0.83
N GLU A 279 -16.95 -0.10 -0.64
CA GLU A 279 -16.30 0.58 0.49
C GLU A 279 -16.87 0.07 1.82
N VAL A 280 -16.00 -0.48 2.68
CA VAL A 280 -16.33 -0.86 4.06
C VAL A 280 -16.16 0.35 4.96
N TRP A 281 -15.01 1.02 4.85
CA TRP A 281 -14.74 2.27 5.53
C TRP A 281 -13.65 3.09 4.82
N LEU A 282 -13.72 4.40 5.02
CA LEU A 282 -12.72 5.37 4.61
C LEU A 282 -12.35 6.29 5.79
N ARG A 283 -11.07 6.65 5.90
CA ARG A 283 -10.52 7.49 6.98
C ARG A 283 -9.58 8.54 6.42
N ASN A 284 -9.60 9.73 7.01
CA ASN A 284 -8.64 10.79 6.72
C ASN A 284 -7.45 10.71 7.69
N MET A 285 -6.25 11.08 7.24
CA MET A 285 -5.02 11.09 8.03
C MET A 285 -4.52 12.50 8.37
N ASP A 286 -5.34 13.54 8.18
CA ASP A 286 -5.12 14.92 8.64
C ASP A 286 -3.72 15.49 8.36
N GLY A 287 -3.32 15.52 7.08
CA GLY A 287 -2.03 16.06 6.65
C GLY A 287 -0.87 15.07 6.69
N LEU A 288 -1.15 13.79 6.87
CA LEU A 288 -0.21 12.70 6.63
C LEU A 288 -0.43 12.15 5.22
N ALA A 289 0.61 12.17 4.38
CA ALA A 289 0.63 11.58 3.04
C ALA A 289 1.03 10.09 3.14
N GLY A 290 0.09 9.16 3.00
CA GLY A 290 0.37 7.71 3.05
C GLY A 290 0.88 7.18 1.71
N TYR A 291 1.99 6.45 1.74
CA TYR A 291 2.63 5.87 0.55
C TYR A 291 2.71 4.35 0.57
N ALA A 292 2.61 3.73 1.75
CA ALA A 292 2.68 2.29 1.91
C ALA A 292 1.62 1.80 2.90
N VAL A 293 1.07 0.62 2.65
CA VAL A 293 0.14 -0.08 3.54
C VAL A 293 0.52 -1.56 3.65
N THR A 294 0.41 -2.13 4.85
CA THR A 294 0.66 -3.56 5.06
C THR A 294 -0.16 -4.10 6.23
N LEU A 295 -0.28 -5.42 6.34
CA LEU A 295 -0.99 -6.07 7.43
C LEU A 295 -0.16 -6.05 8.72
N ARG A 296 -0.83 -5.79 9.86
CA ARG A 296 -0.19 -5.85 11.18
C ARG A 296 -0.13 -7.28 11.69
N PRO A 297 1.00 -7.73 12.29
CA PRO A 297 1.06 -9.02 12.98
C PRO A 297 0.06 -9.17 14.13
N ALA A 298 -0.33 -8.06 14.76
CA ALA A 298 -1.32 -8.02 15.83
C ALA A 298 -2.78 -7.85 15.34
N GLY A 299 -3.01 -7.88 14.02
CA GLY A 299 -4.30 -7.61 13.40
C GLY A 299 -4.53 -6.12 13.09
N GLY A 300 -5.24 -5.86 12.00
CA GLY A 300 -5.42 -4.53 11.42
C GLY A 300 -4.28 -4.14 10.48
N TYR A 301 -4.01 -2.84 10.32
CA TYR A 301 -3.20 -2.34 9.20
C TYR A 301 -2.15 -1.32 9.64
N MET A 302 -0.97 -1.34 9.00
CA MET A 302 0.06 -0.35 9.19
C MET A 302 0.11 0.53 7.94
N ILE A 303 0.12 1.86 8.15
CA ILE A 303 0.26 2.85 7.08
C ILE A 303 1.52 3.66 7.37
N ALA A 304 2.36 3.85 6.37
CA ALA A 304 3.56 4.68 6.46
C ALA A 304 3.63 5.72 5.34
N GLY A 305 4.32 6.82 5.61
CA GLY A 305 4.54 7.87 4.63
C GLY A 305 5.17 9.13 5.20
N THR A 306 4.75 10.30 4.72
CA THR A 306 5.32 11.60 5.14
C THR A 306 4.27 12.54 5.74
N ASP A 307 4.55 13.16 6.89
CA ASP A 307 3.78 14.32 7.37
C ASP A 307 4.16 15.54 6.51
N ILE A 308 3.24 16.00 5.66
CA ILE A 308 3.53 17.06 4.71
C ILE A 308 3.78 18.43 5.37
N ARG A 309 3.39 18.60 6.64
CA ARG A 309 3.58 19.84 7.38
C ARG A 309 4.99 19.96 7.95
N ARG A 310 5.60 18.82 8.26
CA ARG A 310 6.93 18.74 8.89
C ARG A 310 8.00 18.20 7.94
N GLY A 311 7.61 17.49 6.89
CA GLY A 311 8.53 16.77 6.01
C GLY A 311 9.17 15.54 6.68
N GLU A 312 8.52 15.00 7.71
CA GLU A 312 9.03 13.89 8.53
C GLU A 312 8.28 12.59 8.23
N ALA A 313 8.95 11.46 8.35
CA ALA A 313 8.33 10.16 8.17
C ALA A 313 7.38 9.86 9.32
N PHE A 314 6.29 9.17 9.00
CA PHE A 314 5.43 8.56 9.99
C PHE A 314 5.16 7.10 9.64
N ALA A 315 4.82 6.33 10.67
CA ALA A 315 4.08 5.08 10.55
C ALA A 315 3.03 5.04 11.66
N PHE A 316 1.81 4.59 11.34
CA PHE A 316 0.80 4.31 12.36
C PHE A 316 0.17 2.95 12.13
N GLY A 317 -0.25 2.30 13.21
CA GLY A 317 -0.99 1.05 13.18
C GLY A 317 -2.45 1.28 13.55
N THR A 318 -3.34 0.52 12.92
CA THR A 318 -4.79 0.55 13.13
C THR A 318 -5.32 -0.82 13.49
N ASP A 319 -6.49 -0.89 14.14
CA ASP A 319 -7.25 -2.14 14.16
C ASP A 319 -7.95 -2.42 12.81
N GLY A 320 -8.71 -3.53 12.73
CA GLY A 320 -9.49 -3.88 11.53
C GLY A 320 -10.57 -2.86 11.13
N ASP A 321 -10.98 -1.99 12.05
CA ASP A 321 -11.98 -0.93 11.79
C ASP A 321 -11.32 0.40 11.36
N GLY A 322 -9.99 0.40 11.21
CA GLY A 322 -9.21 1.56 10.84
C GLY A 322 -9.03 2.58 11.97
N ALA A 323 -9.20 2.20 13.24
CA ALA A 323 -8.93 3.09 14.36
C ALA A 323 -7.43 3.02 14.76
N ILE A 324 -6.77 4.18 14.78
CA ILE A 324 -5.34 4.28 15.10
C ILE A 324 -5.05 3.81 16.53
N ARG A 325 -4.09 2.90 16.68
CA ARG A 325 -3.64 2.28 17.93
C ARG A 325 -2.29 2.82 18.39
N TRP A 326 -1.39 3.09 17.46
CA TRP A 326 -0.07 3.67 17.70
C TRP A 326 0.33 4.56 16.54
N ASN A 327 1.21 5.52 16.79
CA ASN A 327 1.78 6.39 15.78
C ASN A 327 3.23 6.73 16.15
N THR A 328 4.14 6.52 15.21
CA THR A 328 5.57 6.77 15.34
C THR A 328 5.98 7.78 14.27
N THR A 329 6.61 8.87 14.71
CA THR A 329 7.26 9.85 13.83
C THR A 329 8.77 9.65 13.89
N ILE A 330 9.43 9.73 12.74
CA ILE A 330 10.88 9.60 12.62
C ILE A 330 11.42 10.90 12.03
N PRO A 331 12.00 11.80 12.86
CA PRO A 331 12.50 13.09 12.41
C PRO A 331 13.56 12.97 11.31
N ASP A 332 13.70 14.03 10.51
CA ASP A 332 14.71 14.15 9.45
C ASP A 332 14.68 13.02 8.40
N THR A 333 13.54 12.35 8.23
CA THR A 333 13.38 11.25 7.26
C THR A 333 12.08 11.38 6.48
N ARG A 334 11.98 10.69 5.34
CA ARG A 334 10.72 10.46 4.61
C ARG A 334 10.65 9.00 4.20
N VAL A 335 9.44 8.44 4.19
CA VAL A 335 9.17 7.06 3.76
C VAL A 335 8.53 7.07 2.38
N TYR A 336 8.94 6.13 1.53
CA TYR A 336 8.37 5.87 0.22
C TYR A 336 7.81 4.45 0.09
N ALA A 337 8.35 3.49 0.85
CA ALA A 337 7.86 2.13 0.90
C ALA A 337 7.97 1.55 2.32
N ALA A 338 7.15 0.55 2.61
CA ALA A 338 7.19 -0.19 3.87
C ALA A 338 6.66 -1.61 3.67
N GLU A 339 7.02 -2.50 4.58
CA GLU A 339 6.58 -3.89 4.54
C GLU A 339 6.53 -4.52 5.93
N SER A 340 5.64 -5.49 6.11
CA SER A 340 5.53 -6.29 7.32
C SER A 340 6.66 -7.33 7.39
N THR A 341 7.19 -7.55 8.59
CA THR A 341 8.29 -8.47 8.84
C THR A 341 7.95 -9.39 10.02
N PRO A 342 8.62 -10.56 10.17
CA PRO A 342 8.47 -11.40 11.36
C PRO A 342 8.97 -10.70 12.63
N GLY A 343 8.15 -9.82 13.21
CA GLY A 343 8.47 -9.04 14.42
C GLY A 343 8.15 -7.54 14.32
N GLY A 344 7.68 -7.05 13.18
CA GLY A 344 7.27 -5.66 13.03
C GLY A 344 7.27 -5.21 11.58
N TYR A 345 8.04 -4.17 11.26
CA TYR A 345 8.03 -3.53 9.94
C TYR A 345 9.40 -3.04 9.53
N VAL A 346 9.66 -3.04 8.23
CA VAL A 346 10.76 -2.28 7.62
C VAL A 346 10.18 -1.07 6.88
N LEU A 347 10.81 0.08 7.07
CA LEU A 347 10.50 1.32 6.37
C LEU A 347 11.67 1.69 5.48
N ALA A 348 11.39 2.11 4.25
CA ALA A 348 12.39 2.53 3.28
C ALA A 348 12.14 3.94 2.77
N GLY A 349 13.21 4.71 2.63
CA GLY A 349 13.11 6.06 2.11
C GLY A 349 14.42 6.83 2.12
N ILE A 350 14.34 8.07 2.57
CA ILE A 350 15.47 9.01 2.60
C ILE A 350 15.63 9.59 4.00
N ARG A 351 16.88 9.72 4.44
CA ARG A 351 17.28 10.53 5.59
C ARG A 351 17.88 11.85 5.11
N HIS A 352 17.34 12.97 5.57
CA HIS A 352 17.86 14.29 5.29
C HIS A 352 19.12 14.54 6.11
N LEU A 353 20.24 14.78 5.42
CA LEU A 353 21.51 15.18 6.02
C LEU A 353 21.64 16.71 6.07
N SER A 354 20.95 17.39 5.14
CA SER A 354 20.78 18.83 5.08
C SER A 354 19.51 19.18 4.29
N PRO A 355 19.10 20.45 4.18
CA PRO A 355 17.97 20.83 3.33
C PRO A 355 18.12 20.49 1.84
N ALA A 356 19.36 20.25 1.37
CA ALA A 356 19.66 20.01 -0.04
C ALA A 356 20.22 18.59 -0.32
N SER A 357 20.36 17.75 0.70
CA SER A 357 20.97 16.42 0.55
C SER A 357 20.36 15.41 1.51
N GLY A 358 20.27 14.17 1.05
CA GLY A 358 19.88 13.03 1.88
C GLY A 358 20.54 11.74 1.42
N ALA A 359 20.40 10.70 2.23
CA ALA A 359 20.92 9.38 1.98
C ALA A 359 19.80 8.33 2.00
N ALA A 360 19.96 7.29 1.20
CA ALA A 360 19.12 6.10 1.25
C ALA A 360 19.09 5.55 2.67
N TRP A 361 17.90 5.21 3.13
CA TRP A 361 17.64 4.98 4.55
C TRP A 361 16.63 3.86 4.76
N LEU A 362 16.93 3.00 5.73
CA LEU A 362 16.03 1.98 6.24
C LEU A 362 15.83 2.14 7.75
N ALA A 363 14.66 1.76 8.26
CA ALA A 363 14.43 1.57 9.69
C ALA A 363 13.54 0.37 9.98
N GLY A 364 13.82 -0.27 11.11
CA GLY A 364 12.99 -1.32 11.68
C GLY A 364 12.13 -0.78 12.82
N LEU A 365 10.83 -1.00 12.73
CA LEU A 365 9.90 -0.84 13.84
C LEU A 365 9.57 -2.22 14.41
N GLU A 366 9.60 -2.37 15.73
CA GLU A 366 9.23 -3.62 16.38
C GLU A 366 7.79 -3.54 16.91
N GLU A 367 6.99 -4.55 16.58
CA GLU A 367 5.66 -4.74 17.15
C GLU A 367 5.55 -6.17 17.66
N ALA A 368 5.48 -6.31 18.99
CA ALA A 368 5.22 -7.62 19.59
C ALA A 368 3.85 -8.12 19.14
N ALA A 369 3.78 -9.33 18.59
CA ALA A 369 2.51 -9.99 18.36
C ALA A 369 1.76 -10.11 19.70
N GLU A 370 0.49 -9.67 19.74
CA GLU A 370 -0.33 -9.94 20.91
C GLU A 370 -0.43 -11.46 21.08
N PRO A 371 -0.23 -12.00 22.30
CA PRO A 371 -0.44 -13.42 22.52
C PRO A 371 -1.88 -13.74 22.14
N ALA A 372 -2.07 -14.77 21.30
CA ALA A 372 -3.40 -15.26 20.94
C ALA A 372 -4.25 -15.35 22.21
N PRO A 373 -5.51 -14.86 22.20
CA PRO A 373 -6.34 -14.84 23.39
C PRO A 373 -6.38 -16.26 23.94
N THR A 374 -5.74 -16.46 25.09
CA THR A 374 -5.78 -17.72 25.81
C THR A 374 -7.25 -17.95 26.08
N THR A 375 -7.87 -18.88 25.34
CA THR A 375 -9.21 -19.32 25.65
C THR A 375 -9.14 -19.75 27.11
N PRO A 376 -9.93 -19.16 28.04
CA PRO A 376 -9.93 -19.62 29.40
C PRO A 376 -10.28 -21.10 29.33
N GLY A 377 -9.29 -21.95 29.60
CA GLY A 377 -9.53 -23.38 29.71
C GLY A 377 -10.64 -23.51 30.75
N PHE A 378 -11.80 -24.00 30.34
CA PHE A 378 -12.83 -24.42 31.28
C PHE A 378 -12.19 -25.52 32.12
N GLY A 379 -11.61 -25.10 33.25
CA GLY A 379 -11.12 -25.97 34.28
C GLY A 379 -12.30 -26.82 34.73
N ALA A 380 -12.16 -28.12 34.55
CA ALA A 380 -13.03 -29.11 35.13
C ALA A 380 -13.05 -28.90 36.65
N ILE A 381 -14.09 -28.25 37.17
CA ILE A 381 -14.43 -28.24 38.59
C ILE A 381 -15.89 -28.69 38.72
N ALA A 382 -16.03 -29.95 39.11
CA ALA A 382 -17.05 -30.52 39.98
C ALA A 382 -18.52 -30.13 39.71
N ALA A 383 -19.23 -30.99 38.99
CA ALA A 383 -20.66 -31.24 39.23
C ALA A 383 -20.82 -32.62 39.87
N GLY A 384 -20.36 -32.74 41.12
CA GLY A 384 -20.78 -33.81 42.01
C GLY A 384 -21.98 -33.32 42.81
N ALA A 385 -23.19 -33.71 42.39
CA ALA A 385 -24.39 -33.90 43.22
C ALA A 385 -25.65 -33.81 42.33
N ALA A 386 -26.22 -34.96 41.98
CA ALA A 386 -27.66 -35.24 41.98
C ALA A 386 -27.96 -36.44 41.08
N LEU A 387 -28.15 -37.63 41.67
CA LEU A 387 -29.28 -38.49 41.31
C LEU A 387 -29.44 -39.60 42.34
N LEU A 388 -30.42 -39.44 43.23
CA LEU A 388 -31.00 -40.55 43.98
C LEU A 388 -32.49 -40.26 44.19
N LEU A 389 -33.30 -41.25 43.78
CA LEU A 389 -34.72 -41.49 44.10
C LEU A 389 -35.74 -40.66 43.28
N LEU A 390 -36.85 -41.18 42.74
CA LEU A 390 -37.56 -42.46 42.94
C LEU A 390 -38.53 -42.76 41.76
N PHE A 391 -39.02 -43.99 41.77
CA PHE A 391 -39.77 -44.78 40.78
C PHE A 391 -41.19 -44.32 40.37
N ALA A 392 -41.61 -44.93 39.25
CA ALA A 392 -42.94 -45.49 38.91
C ALA A 392 -43.98 -44.62 38.18
N GLY A 393 -44.38 -45.11 37.00
CA GLY A 393 -45.52 -44.62 36.23
C GLY A 393 -45.82 -45.45 34.99
N ARG A 394 -46.20 -46.73 35.17
CA ARG A 394 -46.68 -47.64 34.12
C ARG A 394 -48.02 -47.11 33.56
N LYS A 395 -48.15 -46.88 32.25
CA LYS A 395 -49.46 -46.78 31.57
C LYS A 395 -49.65 -47.94 30.60
N ARG A 396 -50.66 -48.75 30.88
CA ARG A 396 -51.24 -49.79 30.02
C ARG A 396 -52.15 -49.14 28.97
N ARG A 397 -52.18 -49.76 27.79
CA ARG A 397 -53.19 -49.60 26.74
C ARG A 397 -54.61 -49.84 27.29
N GLY A 398 -55.54 -49.02 26.80
CA GLY A 398 -56.95 -49.33 26.60
C GLY A 398 -57.28 -48.95 25.17
#